data_AF-U1GVP7-F1
#
_entry.id   AF-U1GVP7-F1
#
_cell.length_a   1.000
_cell.length_b   1.000
_cell.length_c   1.000
_cell.angle_alpha   90.00
_cell.angle_beta   90.00
_cell.angle_gamma   90.00
#
_symmetry.space_group_name_H-M   'P 1'
#
loop_
_entity.id
_entity.type
_entity.pdbx_description
1 polymer ?
#
loop_
_entity_poly.entity_id
_entity_poly.type
_entity_poly.pdbx_seq_one_letter_code
_entity_poly.pdbx_strand_id
1 'polypeptide(L)'
;TQHIDALVEKAKRNEKFRSWYMSLNIWKDDLRMAGEKIGFERGIRDGVAAGLYQAKLETAKLMQRESCSVDFIQRMTGLSEAEIKKL
;
A
#
# COMPACT_ATOMS: atom_id res chain seq x y z
N THR A 1 54.39 -18.65 -15.52
CA THR A 1 53.05 -18.54 -16.16
C THR A 1 51.95 -19.04 -15.24
N GLN A 2 51.99 -20.29 -14.77
CA GLN A 2 50.96 -20.90 -13.89
C GLN A 2 50.57 -20.09 -12.64
N HIS A 3 51.51 -19.36 -12.03
CA HIS A 3 51.24 -18.53 -10.85
C HIS A 3 50.40 -17.28 -11.16
N ILE A 4 50.62 -16.66 -12.33
CA ILE A 4 49.85 -15.49 -12.79
C ILE A 4 48.44 -15.92 -13.15
N ASP A 5 48.28 -17.06 -13.83
CA ASP A 5 46.97 -17.62 -14.17
C ASP A 5 46.14 -17.93 -12.91
N ALA A 6 46.77 -18.46 -11.85
CA ALA A 6 46.10 -18.70 -10.57
C ALA A 6 45.62 -17.42 -9.89
N LEU A 7 46.42 -16.34 -9.95
CA LEU A 7 46.04 -15.02 -9.43
C LEU A 7 44.90 -14.40 -10.24
N VAL A 8 44.94 -14.51 -11.57
CA VAL A 8 43.88 -14.05 -12.47
C VAL A 8 42.58 -14.80 -12.20
N GLU A 9 42.60 -16.13 -12.06
CA GLU A 9 41.39 -16.91 -11.76
C GLU A 9 40.85 -16.65 -10.34
N LYS A 10 41.72 -16.28 -9.38
CA LYS A 10 41.27 -15.81 -8.06
C LYS A 10 40.61 -14.43 -8.17
N ALA A 11 41.17 -13.51 -8.96
CA ALA A 11 40.60 -12.18 -9.20
C ALA A 11 39.26 -12.26 -9.94
N LYS A 12 39.15 -13.08 -11.00
CA LYS A 12 37.89 -13.32 -11.73
C LYS A 12 36.81 -13.95 -10.85
N ARG A 13 37.17 -14.88 -9.95
CA ARG A 13 36.21 -15.43 -8.98
C ARG A 13 35.69 -14.37 -8.01
N ASN A 14 36.56 -13.46 -7.58
CA ASN A 14 36.15 -12.30 -6.78
C ASN A 14 35.22 -11.37 -7.58
N GLU A 15 35.54 -11.10 -8.84
CA GLU A 15 34.70 -10.30 -9.73
C GLU A 15 33.33 -10.94 -9.98
N LYS A 16 33.28 -12.25 -10.29
CA LYS A 16 32.03 -13.01 -10.44
C LYS A 16 31.18 -12.97 -9.18
N PHE A 17 31.82 -13.16 -8.01
CA PHE A 17 31.13 -13.06 -6.73
C PHE A 17 30.57 -11.65 -6.49
N ARG A 18 31.38 -10.62 -6.77
CA ARG A 18 30.97 -9.21 -6.62
C ARG A 18 29.84 -8.84 -7.57
N SER A 19 29.88 -9.35 -8.81
CA SER A 19 28.82 -9.21 -9.80
C SER A 19 27.53 -9.88 -9.32
N TRP A 20 27.60 -11.14 -8.87
CA TRP A 20 26.44 -11.86 -8.37
C TRP A 20 25.82 -11.20 -7.15
N TYR A 21 26.64 -10.76 -6.19
CA TYR A 21 26.21 -10.01 -5.02
C TYR A 21 25.51 -8.69 -5.42
N MET A 22 26.03 -7.97 -6.41
CA MET A 22 25.42 -6.75 -6.91
C MET A 22 24.07 -7.03 -7.57
N SER A 23 23.98 -8.02 -8.46
CA SER A 23 22.73 -8.42 -9.10
C SER A 23 21.66 -8.83 -8.09
N LEU A 24 22.03 -9.57 -7.06
CA LEU A 24 21.11 -9.97 -5.99
C LEU A 24 20.59 -8.76 -5.21
N ASN A 25 21.45 -7.79 -4.91
CA ASN A 25 21.03 -6.58 -4.21
C ASN A 25 20.13 -5.69 -5.06
N ILE A 26 20.43 -5.53 -6.35
CA ILE A 26 19.56 -4.79 -7.28
C ILE A 26 18.17 -5.43 -7.30
N TRP A 27 18.10 -6.76 -7.45
CA TRP A 27 16.82 -7.47 -7.44
C TRP A 27 16.06 -7.30 -6.12
N LYS A 28 16.77 -7.38 -4.99
CA LYS A 28 16.17 -7.16 -3.67
C LYS A 28 15.62 -5.73 -3.53
N ASP A 29 16.36 -4.74 -4.01
CA ASP A 29 15.96 -3.34 -3.94
C ASP A 29 14.77 -3.06 -4.88
N ASP A 30 14.75 -3.65 -6.07
CA ASP A 30 13.61 -3.59 -7.00
C ASP A 30 12.34 -4.19 -6.38
N LEU A 31 12.45 -5.36 -5.74
CA LEU A 31 11.33 -5.97 -5.04
C LEU A 31 10.83 -5.10 -3.88
N ARG A 32 11.75 -4.50 -3.14
CA ARG A 32 11.40 -3.59 -2.05
C ARG A 32 10.64 -2.37 -2.58
N MET A 33 11.14 -1.73 -3.63
CA MET A 33 10.49 -0.57 -4.26
C MET A 33 9.10 -0.95 -4.81
N ALA A 34 8.96 -2.11 -5.44
CA ALA A 34 7.67 -2.60 -5.92
C ALA A 34 6.69 -2.81 -4.75
N GLY A 35 7.13 -3.42 -3.65
CA GLY A 35 6.32 -3.63 -2.46
C GLY A 35 5.87 -2.31 -1.81
N GLU A 36 6.79 -1.35 -1.65
CA GLU A 36 6.49 -0.01 -1.11
C GLU A 36 5.47 0.72 -1.98
N LYS A 37 5.63 0.67 -3.31
CA LYS A 37 4.68 1.29 -4.25
C LYS A 37 3.28 0.69 -4.15
N ILE A 38 3.17 -0.64 -4.18
CA ILE A 38 1.88 -1.34 -4.07
C ILE A 38 1.22 -1.03 -2.72
N GLY A 39 2.01 -1.07 -1.64
CA GLY A 39 1.53 -0.77 -0.29
C GLY A 39 1.00 0.66 -0.18
N PHE A 40 1.72 1.64 -0.75
CA PHE A 40 1.33 3.04 -0.75
C PHE A 40 0.05 3.29 -1.55
N GLU A 41 -0.03 2.76 -2.78
CA GLU A 41 -1.22 2.90 -3.63
C GLU A 41 -2.46 2.27 -2.99
N ARG A 42 -2.30 1.09 -2.38
CA ARG A 42 -3.38 0.44 -1.63
C ARG A 42 -3.77 1.25 -0.40
N GLY A 43 -2.79 1.75 0.36
CA GLY A 43 -3.02 2.56 1.54
C GLY A 43 -3.78 3.85 1.24
N ILE A 44 -3.43 4.54 0.15
CA ILE A 44 -4.18 5.72 -0.32
C ILE A 44 -5.62 5.33 -0.66
N ARG A 45 -5.83 4.28 -1.46
CA ARG A 45 -7.17 3.86 -1.88
C ARG A 45 -8.04 3.52 -0.68
N ASP A 46 -7.54 2.70 0.23
CA ASP A 46 -8.26 2.26 1.43
C ASP A 46 -8.51 3.46 2.36
N GLY A 47 -7.53 4.37 2.50
CA GLY A 47 -7.66 5.59 3.28
C GLY A 47 -8.71 6.56 2.73
N VAL A 48 -8.75 6.76 1.40
CA VAL A 48 -9.78 7.60 0.75
C VAL A 48 -11.16 6.98 0.93
N ALA A 49 -11.30 5.67 0.74
CA ALA A 49 -12.58 4.98 0.94
C ALA A 49 -13.06 5.10 2.40
N ALA A 50 -12.17 4.90 3.37
CA ALA A 50 -12.47 5.07 4.79
C ALA A 50 -12.87 6.53 5.12
N GLY A 51 -12.15 7.51 4.56
CA GLY A 51 -12.47 8.93 4.75
C GLY A 51 -13.84 9.32 4.18
N LEU A 52 -14.16 8.87 2.96
CA LEU A 52 -15.48 9.08 2.35
C LEU A 52 -16.60 8.43 3.16
N TYR A 53 -16.37 7.22 3.67
CA TYR A 53 -17.33 6.54 4.53
C TYR A 53 -17.53 7.31 5.86
N GLN A 54 -16.45 7.76 6.49
CA GLN A 54 -16.54 8.57 7.72
C GLN A 54 -17.31 9.88 7.48
N ALA A 55 -17.08 10.55 6.36
CA ALA A 55 -17.81 11.77 6.00
C ALA A 55 -19.33 11.52 5.86
N LYS A 56 -19.72 10.37 5.27
CA LYS A 56 -21.13 9.96 5.20
C LYS A 56 -21.74 9.73 6.58
N LEU A 57 -21.00 9.08 7.49
CA LEU A 57 -21.45 8.86 8.87
C LEU A 57 -21.63 10.18 9.63
N GLU A 58 -20.67 11.11 9.53
CA GLU A 58 -20.77 12.41 10.19
C GLU A 58 -21.95 13.23 9.62
N THR A 59 -22.18 13.17 8.31
CA THR A 59 -23.34 13.81 7.67
C THR A 59 -24.64 13.19 8.18
N ALA A 60 -24.72 11.86 8.29
CA ALA A 60 -25.89 11.16 8.82
C ALA A 60 -26.16 11.53 10.28
N LYS A 61 -25.13 11.62 11.14
CA LYS A 61 -25.26 12.08 12.53
C LYS A 61 -25.81 13.50 12.63
N LEU A 62 -25.36 14.40 11.75
CA LEU A 62 -25.85 15.78 11.74
C LEU A 62 -27.33 15.84 11.34
N MET A 63 -27.72 15.12 10.28
CA MET A 63 -29.12 15.02 9.86
C MET A 63 -30.03 14.37 10.91
N GLN A 64 -29.51 13.39 11.68
CA GLN A 64 -30.24 12.78 12.79
C GLN A 64 -30.49 13.78 13.92
N ARG A 65 -29.52 14.65 14.23
CA ARG A 65 -29.69 15.74 15.20
C ARG A 65 -30.72 16.77 14.74
N GLU A 66 -30.80 17.02 13.44
CA GLU A 66 -31.81 17.91 12.84
C GLU A 66 -33.20 17.25 12.75
N SER A 67 -33.39 16.04 13.29
CA SER A 67 -34.65 15.28 13.28
C SER A 67 -35.16 14.93 11.89
N CYS A 68 -34.26 14.71 10.92
CA CYS A 68 -34.63 14.19 9.59
C CYS A 68 -35.09 12.72 9.66
N SER A 69 -35.99 12.32 8.75
CA SER A 69 -36.45 10.93 8.68
C SER A 69 -35.34 9.99 8.22
N VAL A 70 -35.35 8.75 8.73
CA VAL A 70 -34.34 7.72 8.41
C VAL A 70 -34.27 7.42 6.91
N ASP A 71 -35.42 7.38 6.24
CA ASP A 71 -35.54 7.20 4.79
C ASP A 71 -34.90 8.36 4.00
N PHE A 72 -34.98 9.60 4.51
CA PHE A 72 -34.29 10.75 3.90
C PHE A 72 -32.76 10.65 4.06
N ILE A 73 -32.28 10.29 5.25
CA ILE A 73 -30.85 10.11 5.52
C ILE A 73 -30.27 9.00 4.64
N GLN A 74 -31.00 7.89 4.46
CA GLN A 74 -30.59 6.79 3.58
C GLN A 74 -30.45 7.24 2.12
N ARG A 75 -31.39 8.03 1.58
CA ARG A 75 -31.30 8.56 0.21
C ARG A 75 -30.13 9.53 0.02
N MET A 76 -29.86 10.38 1.02
CA MET A 76 -28.83 11.41 0.91
C MET A 76 -27.41 10.87 1.12
N THR A 77 -27.24 9.91 2.02
CA THR A 77 -25.90 9.39 2.40
C THR A 77 -25.56 8.06 1.73
N GLY A 78 -26.57 7.32 1.26
CA GLY A 78 -26.43 5.97 0.71
C GLY A 78 -26.06 4.91 1.76
N LEU A 79 -26.22 5.23 3.05
CA LEU A 79 -26.02 4.29 4.16
C LEU A 79 -27.24 3.40 4.34
N SER A 80 -27.03 2.18 4.83
CA SER A 80 -28.14 1.28 5.15
C SER A 80 -28.90 1.74 6.40
N GLU A 81 -30.17 1.35 6.51
CA GLU A 81 -30.96 1.62 7.73
C GLU A 81 -30.30 1.06 9.00
N ALA A 82 -29.61 -0.08 8.89
CA ALA A 82 -28.92 -0.69 10.02
C ALA A 82 -27.75 0.16 10.50
N GLU A 83 -26.99 0.77 9.60
CA GLU A 83 -25.91 1.70 9.94
C GLU A 83 -26.47 2.97 10.57
N ILE A 84 -27.55 3.53 10.02
CA ILE A 84 -28.19 4.75 10.54
C ILE A 84 -28.79 4.52 11.94
N LYS A 85 -29.37 3.34 12.21
CA LYS A 85 -29.91 2.99 13.54
C LYS A 85 -28.81 2.71 14.59
N LYS A 86 -27.57 2.46 14.15
CA LYS A 86 -26.42 2.17 15.02
C LYS A 86 -25.61 3.42 15.35
N LEU A 87 -25.82 4.50 14.61
CA LEU A 87 -25.30 5.85 14.87
C LEU A 87 -26.04 6.51 16.03
#